data_AF-A0A2V2PL66-F1
#
_entry.id   AF-A0A2V2PL66-F1
#
_cell.length_a   1.000
_cell.length_b   1.000
_cell.length_c   1.000
_cell.angle_alpha   90.00
_cell.angle_beta   90.00
_cell.angle_gamma   90.00
#
_symmetry.space_group_name_H-M   'P 1'
#
loop_
_entity.id
_entity.type
_entity.pdbx_description
1 polymer ?
#
loop_
_entity_poly.entity_id
_entity_poly.type
_entity_poly.pdbx_seq_one_letter_code
_entity_poly.pdbx_strand_id
1 'polypeptide(L)'
;MAATPPPPTAPPKPTWEPKQQEPPYPWLRPTIRIRLTLLYGGMFLIAGILLLSIIYMLAAQALGVGSKLPFEIVRGEVASKICDLPTTPSPEAFNAAMNACVNNQRKEALETLLNRSLLALVGLSIIAFAFGYAMAGRVLSPLGRITRTARRVAGTDLTRRIELDGPDDELKELSDTFDDMLDRLERAFTAQQRFVGNASHELRTPLAINRTLLEVHLSDPQAPPELQQLGKTLLATNERSEQLVEGLLLLARSDNQIVERKPVDLAEVADRAIDQARAEAVERNVEIRGERTGAVVQGNGVLLERIALNLVQNAVRY
;
A
#
# COMPACT_ATOMS: atom_id res chain seq x y z
N MET A 1 -17.52 -10.88 -60.62
CA MET A 1 -16.73 -11.34 -59.47
C MET A 1 -16.67 -10.20 -58.47
N ALA A 2 -17.55 -10.22 -57.46
CA ALA A 2 -17.56 -9.21 -56.41
C ALA A 2 -16.59 -9.64 -55.30
N ALA A 3 -15.65 -8.78 -54.94
CA ALA A 3 -14.62 -9.04 -53.95
C ALA A 3 -15.22 -9.10 -52.55
N THR A 4 -14.81 -10.11 -51.78
CA THR A 4 -15.18 -10.32 -50.37
C THR A 4 -14.65 -9.16 -49.50
N PRO A 5 -15.47 -8.60 -48.59
CA PRO A 5 -15.01 -7.53 -47.72
C PRO A 5 -14.03 -8.06 -46.65
N PRO A 6 -13.09 -7.21 -46.19
CA PRO A 6 -12.09 -7.60 -45.19
C PRO A 6 -12.73 -7.87 -43.81
N PRO A 7 -12.14 -8.77 -43.00
CA PRO A 7 -12.67 -9.12 -41.69
C PRO A 7 -12.65 -7.92 -40.72
N PRO A 8 -13.60 -7.86 -39.77
CA PRO A 8 -13.68 -6.76 -38.81
C PRO A 8 -12.43 -6.72 -37.91
N THR A 9 -11.88 -5.53 -37.76
CA THR A 9 -10.73 -5.27 -36.89
C THR A 9 -11.14 -5.40 -35.43
N ALA A 10 -10.38 -6.19 -34.66
CA ALA A 10 -10.59 -6.32 -33.22
C ALA A 10 -10.53 -4.94 -32.54
N PRO A 11 -11.41 -4.65 -31.56
CA PRO A 11 -11.37 -3.39 -30.83
C PRO A 11 -10.02 -3.22 -30.12
N PRO A 12 -9.50 -1.99 -30.02
CA PRO A 12 -8.23 -1.72 -29.35
C PRO A 12 -8.30 -2.16 -27.89
N LYS A 13 -7.24 -2.84 -27.42
CA LYS A 13 -7.12 -3.22 -26.00
C LYS A 13 -7.32 -1.98 -25.12
N PRO A 14 -8.08 -2.06 -24.02
CA PRO A 14 -8.22 -0.96 -23.07
C PRO A 14 -6.83 -0.57 -22.54
N THR A 15 -6.49 0.71 -22.63
CA THR A 15 -5.18 1.30 -22.33
C THR A 15 -4.91 1.47 -20.83
N TRP A 16 -5.78 0.95 -19.98
CA TRP A 16 -5.59 1.03 -18.53
C TRP A 16 -4.63 -0.06 -18.07
N GLU A 17 -3.34 0.18 -18.24
CA GLU A 17 -2.32 -0.42 -17.38
C GLU A 17 -2.30 0.37 -16.07
N PRO A 18 -2.53 -0.26 -14.89
CA PRO A 18 -2.31 0.43 -13.63
C PRO A 18 -0.82 0.79 -13.60
N LYS A 19 -0.52 2.08 -13.80
CA LYS A 19 0.84 2.62 -13.64
C LYS A 19 1.35 2.15 -12.29
N GLN A 20 2.27 1.17 -12.30
CA GLN A 20 3.15 0.94 -11.17
C GLN A 20 3.98 2.22 -11.07
N GLN A 21 3.51 3.15 -10.24
CA GLN A 21 4.27 4.34 -9.89
C GLN A 21 5.44 3.88 -9.03
N GLU A 22 6.47 3.34 -9.67
CA GLU A 22 7.77 3.18 -9.04
C GLU A 22 8.35 4.59 -8.86
N PRO A 23 8.51 5.07 -7.62
CA PRO A 23 9.04 6.40 -7.41
C PRO A 23 10.52 6.43 -7.83
N PRO A 24 10.96 7.52 -8.48
CA PRO A 24 12.24 7.57 -9.20
C PRO A 24 13.50 7.44 -8.32
N TYR A 25 13.39 7.51 -6.98
CA TYR A 25 14.52 7.38 -6.06
C TYR A 25 14.09 6.75 -4.72
N PRO A 26 14.23 5.42 -4.51
CA PRO A 26 13.80 4.75 -3.28
C PRO A 26 14.67 5.06 -2.05
N TRP A 27 15.93 5.48 -2.25
CA TRP A 27 16.93 5.69 -1.19
C TRP A 27 16.89 7.09 -0.55
N LEU A 28 16.23 8.06 -1.18
CA LEU A 28 16.15 9.47 -0.74
C LEU A 28 14.81 9.82 -0.08
N ARG A 29 14.02 8.83 0.35
CA ARG A 29 12.80 9.10 1.13
C ARG A 29 13.18 9.22 2.60
N PRO A 30 13.31 10.43 3.18
CA PRO A 30 13.41 10.55 4.62
C PRO A 30 12.13 9.95 5.19
N THR A 31 12.27 8.81 5.87
CA THR A 31 11.15 8.15 6.54
C THR A 31 10.55 9.14 7.55
N ILE A 32 9.26 9.02 7.83
CA ILE A 32 8.59 9.84 8.86
C ILE A 32 9.39 9.82 10.18
N ARG A 33 10.03 8.67 10.48
CA ARG A 33 10.98 8.48 11.57
C ARG A 33 12.15 9.48 11.54
N ILE A 34 12.85 9.63 10.42
CA ILE A 34 13.97 10.58 10.28
C ILE A 34 13.48 12.01 10.43
N ARG A 35 12.34 12.36 9.82
CA ARG A 35 11.77 13.71 9.91
C ARG A 35 11.42 14.11 11.34
N LEU A 36 10.70 13.26 12.08
CA LEU A 36 10.35 13.51 13.48
C LEU A 36 11.59 13.59 14.38
N THR A 37 12.57 12.72 14.15
CA THR A 37 13.83 12.74 14.90
C THR A 37 14.59 14.05 14.69
N LEU A 38 14.70 14.51 13.43
CA LEU A 38 15.35 15.78 13.12
C LEU A 38 14.59 16.98 13.70
N LEU A 39 13.26 16.96 13.64
CA LEU A 39 12.43 18.05 14.15
C LEU A 39 12.53 18.17 15.68
N TYR A 40 12.29 17.09 16.42
CA TYR A 40 12.32 17.13 17.88
C TYR A 40 13.76 17.22 18.43
N GLY A 41 14.72 16.52 17.82
CA GLY A 41 16.13 16.64 18.18
C GLY A 41 16.67 18.04 17.90
N GLY A 42 16.27 18.65 16.77
CA GLY A 42 16.61 20.04 16.44
C GLY A 42 15.99 21.04 17.43
N MET A 43 14.71 20.87 17.77
CA MET A 43 14.03 21.70 18.76
C MET A 43 14.70 21.61 20.14
N PHE A 44 15.09 20.40 20.56
CA PHE A 44 15.83 20.17 21.79
C PHE A 44 17.19 20.90 21.79
N LEU A 45 17.93 20.81 20.69
CA LEU A 45 19.22 21.47 20.54
C LEU A 45 19.08 23.00 20.58
N ILE A 46 18.09 23.57 19.88
CA ILE A 46 17.80 25.01 19.90
C ILE A 46 17.44 25.48 21.32
N ALA A 47 16.55 24.76 22.01
CA ALA A 47 16.18 25.07 23.39
C ALA A 47 17.39 24.99 24.33
N GLY A 48 18.26 23.99 24.16
CA GLY A 48 19.50 23.83 24.91
C GLY A 48 20.49 24.97 24.69
N ILE A 49 20.68 25.43 23.44
CA ILE A 49 21.52 26.59 23.13
C ILE A 49 20.97 27.86 23.77
N LEU A 50 19.65 28.09 23.66
CA LEU A 50 19.00 29.26 24.27
C LEU A 50 19.16 29.26 25.79
N LEU A 51 18.90 28.12 26.44
CA LEU A 51 19.05 27.98 27.89
C LEU A 51 20.50 28.22 28.33
N LEU A 52 21.47 27.62 27.62
CA LEU A 52 22.89 27.80 27.91
C LEU A 52 23.32 29.26 27.74
N SER A 53 22.83 29.92 26.69
CA SER A 53 23.09 31.35 26.46
C SER A 53 22.55 32.23 27.61
N ILE A 54 21.32 31.95 28.08
CA ILE A 54 20.73 32.66 29.23
C ILE A 54 21.54 32.42 30.50
N ILE A 55 21.89 31.16 30.80
CA ILE A 55 22.70 30.81 31.98
C ILE A 55 24.06 31.50 31.93
N TYR A 56 24.71 31.50 30.76
CA TYR A 56 25.98 32.18 30.56
C TYR A 56 25.86 33.70 30.78
N MET A 57 24.82 34.34 30.21
CA MET A 57 24.58 35.77 30.38
C MET A 57 24.33 36.12 31.85
N LEU A 58 23.52 35.34 32.57
CA LEU A 58 23.27 35.53 34.00
C LEU A 58 24.55 35.34 34.83
N ALA A 59 25.35 34.32 34.53
CA ALA A 59 26.63 34.09 35.20
C ALA A 59 27.62 35.24 34.93
N ALA A 60 27.70 35.71 33.69
CA ALA A 60 28.54 36.84 33.31
C ALA A 60 28.10 38.12 34.02
N GLN A 61 26.79 38.38 34.16
CA GLN A 61 26.27 39.52 34.92
C GLN A 61 26.56 39.42 36.41
N ALA A 62 26.27 38.27 37.04
CA ALA A 62 26.50 38.05 38.47
C ALA A 62 27.98 38.21 38.85
N LEU A 63 28.88 37.65 38.04
CA LEU A 63 30.33 37.81 38.22
C LEU A 63 30.82 39.23 37.90
N GLY A 64 30.08 40.00 37.10
CA GLY A 64 30.39 41.40 36.80
C GLY A 64 30.09 42.33 37.97
N VAL A 65 28.94 42.17 38.61
CA VAL A 65 28.51 43.00 39.75
C VAL A 65 29.44 42.82 40.97
N GLY A 66 30.00 41.62 41.18
CA GLY A 66 30.91 41.34 42.30
C GLY A 66 32.41 41.58 42.05
N SER A 67 32.82 42.03 40.85
CA SER A 67 34.24 42.04 40.44
C SER A 67 35.03 43.32 40.77
N LYS A 68 34.34 44.44 41.02
CA LYS A 68 35.00 45.63 41.55
C LYS A 68 35.19 45.42 43.05
N LEU A 69 36.44 45.43 43.51
CA LEU A 69 36.73 45.41 44.93
C LEU A 69 36.00 46.60 45.58
N PRO A 70 35.11 46.40 46.56
CA PRO A 70 34.37 47.49 47.20
C PRO A 70 35.25 48.34 48.13
N PHE A 71 36.56 48.09 48.10
CA PHE A 71 37.58 48.71 48.93
C PHE A 71 38.85 48.92 48.10
N GLU A 72 39.62 49.94 48.46
CA GLU A 72 40.97 50.17 47.95
C GLU A 72 41.97 49.86 49.06
N ILE A 73 43.05 49.16 48.70
CA ILE A 73 44.10 48.84 49.67
C ILE A 73 45.09 50.00 49.67
N VAL A 74 45.13 50.74 50.79
CA VAL A 74 45.99 51.93 50.95
C VAL A 74 47.34 51.55 51.57
N ARG A 75 47.37 50.63 52.54
CA ARG A 75 48.58 50.03 53.15
C ARG A 75 48.30 48.61 53.66
N GLY A 76 49.24 47.70 53.49
CA GLY A 76 49.18 46.32 53.99
C GLY A 76 50.05 45.38 53.17
N GLU A 77 50.36 44.20 53.72
CA GLU A 77 51.01 43.11 52.97
C GLU A 77 49.94 42.09 52.56
N VAL A 78 49.87 41.79 51.27
CA VAL A 78 48.93 40.80 50.70
C VAL A 78 49.74 39.82 49.87
N ALA A 79 49.64 38.54 50.23
CA ALA A 79 50.21 37.45 49.46
C ALA A 79 49.08 36.69 48.75
N SER A 80 49.24 36.45 47.45
CA SER A 80 48.35 35.59 46.67
C SER A 80 49.16 34.47 46.03
N LYS A 81 48.60 33.26 45.99
CA LYS A 81 49.16 32.13 45.24
C LYS A 81 48.70 32.09 43.78
N ILE A 82 47.72 32.92 43.44
CA ILE A 82 46.98 32.87 42.17
C ILE A 82 47.24 34.14 41.35
N CYS A 83 47.33 35.28 42.03
CA CYS A 83 47.63 36.57 41.41
C CYS A 83 49.12 36.86 41.56
N ASP A 84 49.78 37.14 40.45
CA ASP A 84 51.13 37.69 40.46
C ASP A 84 51.05 39.18 40.84
N LEU A 85 51.46 39.50 42.06
CA LEU A 85 51.32 40.82 42.65
C LEU A 85 52.71 41.46 42.79
N PRO A 86 52.88 42.71 42.33
CA PRO A 86 54.17 43.39 42.46
C PRO A 86 54.57 43.56 43.92
N THR A 87 55.81 43.18 44.27
CA THR A 87 56.35 43.16 45.64
C THR A 87 56.66 44.54 46.22
N THR A 88 56.70 45.58 45.38
CA THR A 88 56.92 46.98 45.79
C THR A 88 56.05 47.93 44.98
N PRO A 89 54.80 48.21 45.39
CA PRO A 89 53.93 49.05 44.60
C PRO A 89 53.58 50.38 45.27
N SER A 90 53.39 51.41 44.45
CA SER A 90 52.46 52.47 44.79
C SER A 90 51.04 51.86 44.94
N PRO A 91 50.18 52.39 45.83
CA PRO A 91 48.82 51.86 46.02
C PRO A 91 48.03 51.70 44.72
N GLU A 92 48.22 52.59 43.75
CA GLU A 92 47.59 52.54 42.43
C GLU A 92 48.02 51.33 41.60
N ALA A 93 49.34 51.06 41.50
CA ALA A 93 49.86 49.93 40.74
C ALA A 93 49.40 48.58 41.34
N PHE A 94 49.32 48.52 42.66
CA PHE A 94 48.82 47.34 43.37
C PHE A 94 47.34 47.08 43.09
N ASN A 95 46.48 48.10 43.27
CA ASN A 95 45.04 47.98 43.02
C ASN A 95 44.75 47.66 41.55
N ALA A 96 45.53 48.20 40.59
CA ALA A 96 45.43 47.86 39.18
C ALA A 96 45.79 46.39 38.88
N ALA A 97 46.88 45.88 39.45
CA ALA A 97 47.29 44.48 39.29
C ALA A 97 46.27 43.49 39.90
N MET A 98 45.73 43.82 41.08
CA MET A 98 44.65 43.07 41.72
C MET A 98 43.39 43.01 40.84
N ASN A 99 42.93 44.16 40.34
CA ASN A 99 41.77 44.23 39.45
C ASN A 99 42.00 43.45 38.15
N ALA A 100 43.20 43.51 37.57
CA ALA A 100 43.56 42.73 36.39
C ALA A 100 43.52 41.22 36.66
N CYS A 101 44.04 40.76 37.80
CA CYS A 101 44.00 39.35 38.18
C CYS A 101 42.56 38.84 38.38
N VAL A 102 41.73 39.59 39.12
CA VAL A 102 40.31 39.22 39.35
C VAL A 102 39.56 39.12 38.02
N ASN A 103 39.81 40.05 37.09
CA ASN A 103 39.23 40.00 35.75
C ASN A 103 39.73 38.79 34.93
N ASN A 104 41.01 38.40 35.07
CA ASN A 104 41.54 37.23 34.38
C ASN A 104 40.93 35.92 34.93
N GLN A 105 40.87 35.77 36.26
CA GLN A 105 40.22 34.63 36.91
C GLN A 105 38.74 34.49 36.53
N ARG A 106 38.03 35.61 36.35
CA ARG A 106 36.65 35.60 35.85
C ARG A 106 36.55 35.07 34.41
N LYS A 107 37.45 35.49 33.52
CA LYS A 107 37.48 35.00 32.13
C LYS A 107 37.71 33.50 32.10
N GLU A 108 38.70 33.01 32.84
CA GLU A 108 39.00 31.58 32.97
C GLU A 108 37.80 30.78 33.51
N ALA A 109 37.11 31.32 34.53
CA ALA A 109 35.90 30.69 35.08
C ALA A 109 34.76 30.62 34.06
N LEU A 110 34.50 31.71 33.32
CA LEU A 110 33.46 31.77 32.28
C LEU A 110 33.78 30.85 31.09
N GLU A 111 35.03 30.81 30.63
CA GLU A 111 35.48 29.90 29.57
C GLU A 111 35.36 28.44 29.99
N THR A 112 35.77 28.11 31.23
CA THR A 112 35.63 26.76 31.76
C THR A 112 34.16 26.34 31.86
N LEU A 113 33.29 27.25 32.32
CA LEU A 113 31.85 27.03 32.39
C LEU A 113 31.26 26.79 30.99
N LEU A 114 31.60 27.63 30.01
CA LEU A 114 31.15 27.48 28.62
C LEU A 114 31.59 26.14 28.03
N ASN A 115 32.88 25.80 28.14
CA ASN A 115 33.43 24.58 27.55
C ASN A 115 32.78 23.32 28.15
N ARG A 116 32.64 23.26 29.48
CA ARG A 116 31.96 22.14 30.16
C ARG A 116 30.48 22.06 29.79
N SER A 117 29.81 23.20 29.71
CA SER A 117 28.38 23.25 29.36
C SER A 117 28.14 22.86 27.90
N LEU A 118 29.03 23.24 26.98
CA LEU A 118 28.95 22.86 25.57
C LEU A 118 29.18 21.34 25.38
N LEU A 119 30.18 20.78 26.06
CA LEU A 119 30.40 19.32 26.07
C LEU A 119 29.19 18.56 26.60
N ALA A 120 28.59 19.04 27.69
CA ALA A 120 27.36 18.47 28.24
C ALA A 120 26.19 18.57 27.23
N LEU A 121 26.04 19.72 26.56
CA LEU A 121 25.00 19.93 25.55
C LEU A 121 25.15 18.98 24.36
N VAL A 122 26.37 18.79 23.84
CA VAL A 122 26.66 17.84 22.75
C VAL A 122 26.29 16.42 23.16
N GLY A 123 26.74 15.98 24.35
CA GLY A 123 26.43 14.64 24.86
C GLY A 123 24.93 14.41 25.02
N LEU A 124 24.23 15.37 25.64
CA LEU A 124 22.79 15.31 25.84
C LEU A 124 22.01 15.37 24.52
N SER A 125 22.49 16.13 23.53
CA SER A 125 21.90 16.18 22.19
C SER A 125 21.99 14.81 21.52
N ILE A 126 23.16 14.16 21.53
CA ILE A 126 23.32 12.82 20.94
C ILE A 126 22.32 11.83 21.58
N ILE A 127 22.17 11.86 22.91
CA ILE A 127 21.21 11.02 23.63
C ILE A 127 19.77 11.36 23.20
N ALA A 128 19.41 12.63 23.11
CA ALA A 128 18.08 13.07 22.69
C ALA A 128 17.75 12.62 21.25
N PHE A 129 18.70 12.74 20.31
CA PHE A 129 18.54 12.25 18.94
C PHE A 129 18.39 10.72 18.89
N ALA A 130 19.22 9.98 19.63
CA ALA A 130 19.14 8.52 19.69
C ALA A 130 17.79 8.05 20.27
N PHE A 131 17.35 8.68 21.36
CA PHE A 131 16.07 8.39 22.01
C PHE A 131 14.89 8.74 21.11
N GLY A 132 14.91 9.92 20.49
CA GLY A 132 13.89 10.36 19.52
C GLY A 132 13.78 9.39 18.34
N TYR A 133 14.91 8.91 17.82
CA TYR A 133 14.92 7.91 16.75
C TYR A 133 14.32 6.57 17.18
N ALA A 134 14.66 6.08 18.38
CA ALA A 134 14.10 4.85 18.93
C ALA A 134 12.59 4.96 19.15
N MET A 135 12.13 6.05 19.77
CA MET A 135 10.73 6.30 20.09
C MET A 135 9.88 6.45 18.82
N ALA A 136 10.32 7.24 17.84
CA ALA A 136 9.63 7.39 16.56
C ALA A 136 9.51 6.04 15.83
N GLY A 137 10.52 5.16 15.94
CA GLY A 137 10.46 3.81 15.40
C GLY A 137 9.37 2.95 16.04
N ARG A 138 9.22 3.03 17.37
CA ARG A 138 8.23 2.27 18.12
C ARG A 138 6.80 2.75 17.81
N VAL A 139 6.58 4.06 17.80
CA VAL A 139 5.26 4.66 17.52
C VAL A 139 4.82 4.42 16.07
N LEU A 140 5.75 4.45 15.10
CA LEU A 140 5.42 4.27 13.68
C LEU A 140 5.43 2.80 13.22
N SER A 141 5.88 1.87 14.05
CA SER A 141 5.94 0.43 13.70
C SER A 141 4.58 -0.13 13.23
N PRO A 142 3.43 0.19 13.87
CA PRO A 142 2.11 -0.25 13.43
C PRO A 142 1.75 0.12 11.98
N LEU A 143 2.18 1.29 11.49
CA LEU A 143 1.87 1.74 10.12
C LEU A 143 2.42 0.78 9.05
N GLY A 144 3.56 0.13 9.35
CA GLY A 144 4.13 -0.89 8.49
C GLY A 144 3.29 -2.18 8.45
N ARG A 145 2.57 -2.53 9.53
CA ARG A 145 1.59 -3.64 9.53
C ARG A 145 0.40 -3.27 8.67
N ILE A 146 -0.23 -2.12 8.93
CA ILE A 146 -1.39 -1.59 8.19
C ILE A 146 -1.11 -1.58 6.69
N THR A 147 -0.01 -0.96 6.27
CA THR A 147 0.35 -0.84 4.84
C THR A 147 0.56 -2.19 4.17
N ARG A 148 1.20 -3.15 4.86
CA ARG A 148 1.44 -4.50 4.32
C ARG A 148 0.15 -5.30 4.20
N THR A 149 -0.76 -5.17 5.16
CA THR A 149 -2.06 -5.84 5.09
C THR A 149 -2.91 -5.23 3.97
N ALA A 150 -3.01 -3.91 3.88
CA ALA A 150 -3.72 -3.23 2.79
C ALA A 150 -3.22 -3.65 1.39
N ARG A 151 -1.90 -3.72 1.19
CA ARG A 151 -1.31 -4.18 -0.09
C ARG A 151 -1.62 -5.64 -0.42
N ARG A 152 -1.77 -6.50 0.59
CA ARG A 152 -2.11 -7.92 0.39
C ARG A 152 -3.59 -8.12 0.11
N VAL A 153 -4.46 -7.36 0.77
CA VAL A 153 -5.91 -7.41 0.55
C VAL A 153 -6.27 -6.97 -0.87
N ALA A 154 -5.59 -5.95 -1.40
CA ALA A 154 -5.81 -5.48 -2.77
C ALA A 154 -5.53 -6.53 -3.87
N GLY A 155 -4.79 -7.60 -3.57
CA GLY A 155 -4.36 -8.58 -4.57
C GLY A 155 -5.12 -9.90 -4.58
N THR A 156 -5.53 -10.42 -3.41
CA THR A 156 -5.87 -11.86 -3.34
C THR A 156 -6.81 -12.31 -2.22
N ASP A 157 -7.00 -11.51 -1.16
CA ASP A 157 -7.62 -12.03 0.08
C ASP A 157 -8.31 -10.95 0.90
N LEU A 158 -9.64 -10.87 0.77
CA LEU A 158 -10.51 -9.97 1.53
C LEU A 158 -10.81 -10.44 2.95
N THR A 159 -10.43 -11.67 3.35
CA THR A 159 -10.74 -12.21 4.69
C THR A 159 -9.73 -11.78 5.75
N ARG A 160 -8.58 -11.24 5.34
CA ARG A 160 -7.59 -10.73 6.29
C ARG A 160 -8.05 -9.45 6.95
N ARG A 161 -7.69 -9.31 8.22
CA ARG A 161 -7.83 -8.09 9.01
C ARG A 161 -6.47 -7.60 9.49
N ILE A 162 -6.39 -6.33 9.85
CA ILE A 162 -5.19 -5.73 10.41
C ILE A 162 -5.05 -6.16 11.88
N GLU A 163 -6.16 -6.14 12.62
CA GLU A 163 -6.26 -6.52 14.04
C GLU A 163 -5.12 -5.90 14.83
N LEU A 164 -5.10 -4.57 14.87
CA LEU A 164 -4.03 -3.87 15.56
C LEU A 164 -4.23 -3.96 17.08
N ASP A 165 -3.28 -4.66 17.72
CA ASP A 165 -3.14 -4.70 19.17
C ASP A 165 -2.56 -3.37 19.69
N GLY A 166 -3.07 -2.90 20.83
CA GLY A 166 -2.55 -1.68 21.46
C GLY A 166 -3.60 -0.91 22.25
N PRO A 167 -3.22 0.26 22.78
CA PRO A 167 -4.15 1.20 23.39
C PRO A 167 -5.11 1.79 22.35
N ASP A 168 -6.22 2.35 22.81
CA ASP A 168 -7.21 3.07 21.98
C ASP A 168 -6.67 4.44 21.57
N ASP A 169 -5.72 4.43 20.63
CA ASP A 169 -5.11 5.61 20.00
C ASP A 169 -5.58 5.79 18.54
N GLU A 170 -5.13 6.88 17.91
CA GLU A 170 -5.51 7.21 16.54
C GLU A 170 -5.06 6.16 15.51
N LEU A 171 -4.02 5.37 15.83
CA LEU A 171 -3.57 4.28 14.97
C LEU A 171 -4.48 3.06 15.09
N LYS A 172 -4.98 2.76 16.29
CA LYS A 172 -5.99 1.72 16.50
C LYS A 172 -7.31 2.09 15.84
N GLU A 173 -7.80 3.32 16.03
CA GLU A 173 -9.02 3.81 15.36
C GLU A 173 -8.92 3.72 13.82
N LEU A 174 -7.76 4.07 13.25
CA LEU A 174 -7.50 3.91 11.83
C LEU A 174 -7.53 2.44 11.38
N SER A 175 -6.94 1.53 12.17
CA SER A 175 -6.98 0.09 11.91
C SER A 175 -8.40 -0.44 11.91
N ASP A 176 -9.17 -0.10 12.94
CA ASP A 176 -10.54 -0.57 13.12
C ASP A 176 -11.45 -0.05 11.99
N THR A 177 -11.29 1.23 11.60
CA THR A 177 -12.00 1.80 10.43
C THR A 177 -11.67 1.08 9.13
N PHE A 178 -10.41 0.68 8.95
CA PHE A 178 -10.00 -0.06 7.75
C PHE A 178 -10.59 -1.47 7.76
N ASP A 179 -10.58 -2.15 8.91
CA ASP A 179 -11.16 -3.47 9.08
C ASP A 179 -12.70 -3.44 8.85
N ASP A 180 -13.40 -2.41 9.32
CA ASP A 180 -14.82 -2.17 9.03
C ASP A 180 -15.09 -2.00 7.52
N MET A 181 -14.22 -1.27 6.82
CA MET A 181 -14.32 -1.13 5.36
C MET A 181 -14.13 -2.49 4.67
N LEU A 182 -13.18 -3.31 5.12
CA LEU A 182 -12.97 -4.66 4.60
C LEU A 182 -14.18 -5.56 4.84
N ASP A 183 -14.78 -5.51 6.02
CA ASP A 183 -16.01 -6.24 6.36
C ASP A 183 -17.18 -5.85 5.45
N ARG A 184 -17.31 -4.56 5.11
CA ARG A 184 -18.35 -4.08 4.19
C ARG A 184 -18.12 -4.58 2.77
N LEU A 185 -16.86 -4.57 2.31
CA LEU A 185 -16.48 -5.11 1.01
C LEU A 185 -16.76 -6.62 0.94
N GLU A 186 -16.31 -7.40 1.92
CA GLU A 186 -16.53 -8.84 1.97
C GLU A 186 -18.03 -9.18 1.95
N ARG A 187 -18.84 -8.46 2.73
CA ARG A 187 -20.30 -8.63 2.73
C ARG A 187 -20.91 -8.31 1.37
N ALA A 188 -20.48 -7.24 0.71
CA ALA A 188 -20.97 -6.86 -0.62
C ALA A 188 -20.60 -7.92 -1.67
N PHE A 189 -19.35 -8.38 -1.69
CA PHE A 189 -18.90 -9.43 -2.60
C PHE A 189 -19.62 -10.75 -2.38
N THR A 190 -19.78 -11.17 -1.12
CA THR A 190 -20.49 -12.41 -0.78
C THR A 190 -21.97 -12.32 -1.16
N ALA A 191 -22.61 -11.16 -0.96
CA ALA A 191 -23.99 -10.92 -1.38
C ALA A 191 -24.12 -10.98 -2.91
N GLN A 192 -23.20 -10.36 -3.66
CA GLN A 192 -23.15 -10.45 -5.12
C GLN A 192 -22.98 -11.90 -5.59
N GLN A 193 -22.10 -12.69 -4.95
CA GLN A 193 -21.90 -14.09 -5.30
C GLN A 193 -23.16 -14.94 -5.06
N ARG A 194 -23.83 -14.75 -3.92
CA ARG A 194 -25.11 -15.44 -3.64
C ARG A 194 -26.19 -15.02 -4.63
N PHE A 195 -26.26 -13.74 -4.98
CA PHE A 195 -27.21 -13.24 -5.97
C PHE A 195 -26.99 -13.88 -7.34
N VAL A 196 -25.74 -13.91 -7.84
CA VAL A 196 -25.39 -14.56 -9.11
C VAL A 196 -25.70 -16.06 -9.06
N GLY A 197 -25.36 -16.73 -7.95
CA GLY A 197 -25.67 -18.14 -7.74
C GLY A 197 -27.18 -18.42 -7.83
N ASN A 198 -27.99 -17.68 -7.08
CA ASN A 198 -29.44 -17.84 -7.05
C ASN A 198 -30.07 -17.48 -8.41
N ALA A 199 -29.68 -16.36 -9.02
CA ALA A 199 -30.14 -15.97 -10.35
C ALA A 199 -29.83 -17.04 -11.40
N SER A 200 -28.70 -17.76 -11.28
CA SER A 200 -28.39 -18.88 -12.16
C SER A 200 -29.44 -19.98 -12.13
N HIS A 201 -29.90 -20.34 -10.94
CA HIS A 201 -30.87 -21.42 -10.75
C HIS A 201 -32.29 -21.00 -11.12
N GLU A 202 -32.69 -19.79 -10.71
CA GLU A 202 -34.02 -19.24 -10.99
C GLU A 202 -34.24 -18.95 -12.48
N LEU A 203 -33.18 -18.65 -13.26
CA LEU A 203 -33.30 -18.44 -14.71
C LEU A 203 -33.21 -19.74 -15.52
N ARG A 204 -32.45 -20.75 -15.08
CA ARG A 204 -32.34 -22.03 -15.79
C ARG A 204 -33.65 -22.81 -15.80
N THR A 205 -34.37 -22.80 -14.69
CA THR A 205 -35.62 -23.54 -14.53
C THR A 205 -36.68 -23.16 -15.58
N PRO A 206 -37.06 -21.88 -15.76
CA PRO A 206 -38.04 -21.50 -16.78
C PRO A 206 -37.55 -21.73 -18.21
N LEU A 207 -36.25 -21.56 -18.49
CA LEU A 207 -35.67 -21.85 -19.81
C LEU A 207 -35.73 -23.35 -20.15
N ALA A 208 -35.41 -24.23 -19.19
CA ALA A 208 -35.52 -25.67 -19.35
C ALA A 208 -36.99 -26.12 -19.55
N ILE A 209 -37.93 -25.51 -18.83
CA ILE A 209 -39.37 -25.76 -19.01
C ILE A 209 -39.81 -25.33 -20.43
N ASN A 210 -39.44 -24.12 -20.87
CA ASN A 210 -39.75 -23.65 -22.22
C ASN A 210 -39.17 -24.57 -23.30
N ARG A 211 -37.91 -24.98 -23.15
CA ARG A 211 -37.26 -25.95 -24.03
C ARG A 211 -38.06 -27.25 -24.11
N THR A 212 -38.41 -27.82 -22.95
CA THR A 212 -39.17 -29.07 -22.88
C THR A 212 -40.54 -28.95 -23.56
N LEU A 213 -41.27 -27.86 -23.30
CA LEU A 213 -42.58 -27.61 -23.94
C LEU A 213 -42.46 -27.48 -25.47
N LEU A 214 -41.43 -26.78 -25.95
CA LEU A 214 -41.17 -26.61 -27.38
C LEU A 214 -40.76 -27.95 -28.03
N GLU A 215 -39.88 -28.72 -27.40
CA GLU A 215 -39.46 -30.05 -27.88
C GLU A 215 -40.63 -31.03 -27.95
N VAL A 216 -41.51 -31.04 -26.92
CA VAL A 216 -42.72 -31.87 -26.91
C VAL A 216 -43.67 -31.49 -28.04
N HIS A 217 -43.94 -30.21 -28.27
CA HIS A 217 -44.80 -29.78 -29.37
C HIS A 217 -44.19 -30.02 -30.75
N LEU A 218 -42.87 -29.90 -30.89
CA LEU A 218 -42.16 -30.22 -32.13
C LEU A 218 -42.11 -31.73 -32.43
N SER A 219 -42.35 -32.58 -31.42
CA SER A 219 -42.40 -34.04 -31.60
C SER A 219 -43.71 -34.56 -32.18
N ASP A 220 -44.76 -33.73 -32.26
CA ASP A 220 -46.06 -34.10 -32.86
C ASP A 220 -45.97 -34.17 -34.40
N PRO A 221 -46.10 -35.36 -35.02
CA PRO A 221 -46.01 -35.52 -36.47
C PRO A 221 -47.17 -34.87 -37.25
N GLN A 222 -48.28 -34.54 -36.58
CA GLN A 222 -49.46 -33.91 -37.17
C GLN A 222 -49.43 -32.38 -37.07
N ALA A 223 -48.40 -31.79 -36.46
CA ALA A 223 -48.29 -30.35 -36.30
C ALA A 223 -48.22 -29.64 -37.67
N PRO A 224 -49.04 -28.60 -37.92
CA PRO A 224 -48.99 -27.79 -39.12
C PRO A 224 -47.57 -27.27 -39.41
N PRO A 225 -47.15 -27.19 -40.70
CA PRO A 225 -45.79 -26.77 -41.06
C PRO A 225 -45.43 -25.37 -40.54
N GLU A 226 -46.40 -24.46 -40.45
CA GLU A 226 -46.22 -23.13 -39.85
C GLU A 226 -45.89 -23.18 -38.36
N LEU A 227 -46.54 -24.08 -37.61
CA LEU A 227 -46.27 -24.30 -36.18
C LEU A 227 -44.91 -24.98 -35.95
N GLN A 228 -44.50 -25.90 -36.83
CA GLN A 228 -43.16 -26.48 -36.76
C GLN A 228 -42.07 -25.42 -36.99
N GLN A 229 -42.27 -24.50 -37.93
CA GLN A 229 -41.31 -23.45 -38.21
C GLN A 229 -41.25 -22.40 -37.08
N LEU A 230 -42.39 -22.04 -36.49
CA LEU A 230 -42.45 -21.21 -35.29
C LEU A 230 -41.74 -21.88 -34.11
N GLY A 231 -42.03 -23.16 -33.83
CA GLY A 231 -41.42 -23.92 -32.75
C GLY A 231 -39.90 -24.01 -32.88
N LYS A 232 -39.37 -24.27 -34.08
CA LYS A 232 -37.92 -24.25 -34.35
C LYS A 232 -37.30 -22.88 -34.08
N THR A 233 -37.99 -21.80 -34.46
CA THR A 233 -37.53 -20.42 -34.23
C THR A 233 -37.50 -20.07 -32.74
N LEU A 234 -38.54 -20.46 -32.00
CA LEU A 234 -38.62 -20.25 -30.55
C LEU A 234 -37.57 -21.08 -29.81
N LEU A 235 -37.33 -22.33 -30.24
CA LEU A 235 -36.30 -23.19 -29.66
C LEU A 235 -34.90 -22.56 -29.84
N ALA A 236 -34.57 -22.11 -31.05
CA ALA A 236 -33.30 -21.42 -31.33
C ALA A 236 -33.16 -20.10 -30.55
N THR A 237 -34.26 -19.43 -30.23
CA THR A 237 -34.27 -18.21 -29.40
C THR A 237 -34.04 -18.57 -27.93
N ASN A 238 -34.70 -19.61 -27.42
CA ASN A 238 -34.52 -20.11 -26.06
C ASN A 238 -33.08 -20.57 -25.82
N GLU A 239 -32.48 -21.29 -26.77
CA GLU A 239 -31.07 -21.71 -26.72
C GLU A 239 -30.10 -20.52 -26.68
N ARG A 240 -30.38 -19.44 -27.44
CA ARG A 240 -29.59 -18.20 -27.33
C ARG A 240 -29.74 -17.53 -25.97
N SER A 241 -30.95 -17.51 -25.41
CA SER A 241 -31.19 -16.97 -24.07
C SER A 241 -30.47 -17.79 -22.99
N GLU A 242 -30.47 -19.11 -23.10
CA GLU A 242 -29.68 -20.01 -22.24
C GLU A 242 -28.19 -19.68 -22.33
N GLN A 243 -27.63 -19.60 -23.55
CA GLN A 243 -26.22 -19.27 -23.76
C GLN A 243 -25.83 -17.90 -23.19
N LEU A 244 -26.67 -16.87 -23.37
CA LEU A 244 -26.44 -15.53 -22.82
C LEU A 244 -26.46 -15.51 -21.30
N VAL A 245 -27.47 -16.15 -20.70
CA VAL A 245 -27.59 -16.24 -19.23
C VAL A 245 -26.40 -16.99 -18.67
N GLU A 246 -26.04 -18.14 -19.21
CA GLU A 246 -24.86 -18.89 -18.79
C GLU A 246 -23.57 -18.08 -18.93
N GLY A 247 -23.40 -17.34 -20.03
CA GLY A 247 -22.25 -16.47 -20.26
C GLY A 247 -22.14 -15.33 -19.23
N LEU A 248 -23.24 -14.64 -18.94
CA LEU A 248 -23.30 -13.57 -17.94
C LEU A 248 -23.00 -14.09 -16.53
N LEU A 249 -23.55 -15.26 -16.19
CA LEU A 249 -23.32 -15.89 -14.89
C LEU A 249 -21.90 -16.41 -14.74
N LEU A 250 -21.31 -16.93 -15.82
CA LEU A 250 -19.91 -17.35 -15.85
C LEU A 250 -18.99 -16.14 -15.65
N LEU A 251 -19.25 -15.03 -16.34
CA LEU A 251 -18.49 -13.79 -16.20
C LEU A 251 -18.54 -13.28 -14.75
N ALA A 252 -19.76 -13.20 -14.18
CA ALA A 252 -19.98 -12.74 -12.82
C ALA A 252 -19.37 -13.68 -11.75
N ARG A 253 -19.15 -14.96 -12.08
CA ARG A 253 -18.39 -15.91 -11.24
C ARG A 253 -16.88 -15.80 -11.44
N SER A 254 -16.41 -15.47 -12.65
CA SER A 254 -14.98 -15.44 -13.00
C SER A 254 -14.20 -14.29 -12.37
N ASP A 255 -14.88 -13.19 -12.02
CA ASP A 255 -14.28 -12.07 -11.28
C ASP A 255 -13.83 -12.47 -9.87
N ASN A 256 -14.26 -13.64 -9.36
CA ASN A 256 -13.87 -14.15 -8.06
C ASN A 256 -13.21 -15.54 -8.15
N GLN A 257 -11.97 -15.61 -7.64
CA GLN A 257 -11.18 -16.81 -7.32
C GLN A 257 -11.33 -18.01 -8.29
N ILE A 258 -10.26 -18.29 -9.04
CA ILE A 258 -10.02 -19.65 -9.56
C ILE A 258 -9.64 -20.52 -8.34
N VAL A 259 -10.65 -21.07 -7.65
CA VAL A 259 -10.52 -21.76 -6.35
C VAL A 259 -9.70 -23.06 -6.44
N GLU A 260 -9.59 -23.67 -7.62
CA GLU A 260 -8.69 -24.80 -7.85
C GLU A 260 -7.96 -24.65 -9.18
N ARG A 261 -6.64 -24.51 -9.11
CA ARG A 261 -5.74 -24.70 -10.26
C ARG A 261 -5.16 -26.10 -10.16
N LYS A 262 -5.42 -26.91 -11.18
CA LYS A 262 -4.87 -28.25 -11.35
C LYS A 262 -4.03 -28.27 -12.64
N PRO A 263 -3.06 -29.18 -12.77
CA PRO A 263 -2.43 -29.44 -14.06
C PRO A 263 -3.50 -29.87 -15.07
N VAL A 264 -3.62 -29.15 -16.18
CA VAL A 264 -4.55 -29.44 -17.27
C VAL A 264 -3.78 -29.46 -18.57
N ASP A 265 -3.91 -30.55 -19.34
CA ASP A 265 -3.35 -30.61 -20.70
C ASP A 265 -4.27 -29.89 -21.70
N LEU A 266 -3.76 -28.84 -22.33
CA LEU A 266 -4.50 -28.07 -23.31
C LEU A 266 -4.79 -28.85 -24.59
N ALA A 267 -4.03 -29.91 -24.90
CA ALA A 267 -4.32 -30.77 -26.06
C ALA A 267 -5.66 -31.50 -25.87
N GLU A 268 -5.89 -32.09 -24.68
CA GLU A 268 -7.17 -32.73 -24.34
C GLU A 268 -8.34 -31.74 -24.34
N VAL A 269 -8.09 -30.52 -23.83
CA VAL A 269 -9.08 -29.45 -23.82
C VAL A 269 -9.49 -29.06 -25.25
N ALA A 270 -8.52 -28.92 -26.15
CA ALA A 270 -8.76 -28.61 -27.55
C ALA A 270 -9.52 -29.74 -28.26
N ASP A 271 -9.19 -31.00 -27.98
CA ASP A 271 -9.87 -32.16 -28.56
C ASP A 271 -11.36 -32.19 -28.22
N ARG A 272 -11.69 -32.01 -26.94
CA ARG A 272 -13.10 -31.98 -26.50
C ARG A 272 -13.87 -30.83 -27.13
N ALA A 273 -13.26 -29.65 -27.24
CA ALA A 273 -13.87 -28.48 -27.86
C ALA A 273 -14.14 -28.70 -29.37
N ILE A 274 -13.20 -29.30 -30.09
CA ILE A 274 -13.34 -29.62 -31.52
C ILE A 274 -14.44 -30.67 -31.72
N ASP A 275 -14.46 -31.73 -30.90
CA ASP A 275 -15.46 -32.78 -31.02
C ASP A 275 -16.87 -32.27 -30.75
N GLN A 276 -17.04 -31.36 -29.78
CA GLN A 276 -18.33 -30.71 -29.52
C GLN A 276 -18.77 -29.79 -30.67
N ALA A 277 -17.85 -29.12 -31.37
CA ALA A 277 -18.17 -28.24 -32.50
C ALA A 277 -18.29 -28.95 -33.85
N ARG A 278 -17.96 -30.25 -33.92
CA ARG A 278 -17.86 -31.02 -35.18
C ARG A 278 -19.17 -31.04 -35.97
N ALA A 279 -20.30 -31.23 -35.31
CA ALA A 279 -21.61 -31.27 -35.98
C ALA A 279 -21.94 -29.93 -36.66
N GLU A 280 -21.73 -28.82 -35.94
CA GLU A 280 -21.95 -27.46 -36.47
C GLU A 280 -20.98 -27.14 -37.62
N ALA A 281 -19.73 -27.60 -37.53
CA ALA A 281 -18.73 -27.42 -38.58
C ALA A 281 -19.11 -28.17 -39.87
N VAL A 282 -19.61 -29.41 -39.76
CA VAL A 282 -20.08 -30.20 -40.92
C VAL A 282 -21.29 -29.53 -41.57
N GLU A 283 -22.27 -29.08 -40.78
CA GLU A 283 -23.46 -28.39 -41.29
C GLU A 283 -23.11 -27.11 -42.07
N ARG A 284 -22.06 -26.41 -41.63
CA ARG A 284 -21.57 -25.17 -42.25
C ARG A 284 -20.47 -25.37 -43.29
N ASN A 285 -20.09 -26.61 -43.61
CA ASN A 285 -18.96 -26.95 -44.49
C ASN A 285 -17.63 -26.28 -44.10
N VAL A 286 -17.34 -26.19 -42.80
CA VAL A 286 -16.09 -25.67 -42.25
C VAL A 286 -15.13 -26.82 -41.96
N GLU A 287 -13.92 -26.74 -42.49
CA GLU A 287 -12.87 -27.73 -42.23
C GLU A 287 -11.98 -27.30 -41.06
N ILE A 288 -11.89 -28.13 -40.02
CA ILE A 288 -11.05 -27.88 -38.84
C ILE A 288 -9.71 -28.61 -39.00
N ARG A 289 -8.61 -27.86 -39.03
CA ARG A 289 -7.23 -28.38 -39.11
C ARG A 289 -6.37 -27.79 -37.99
N GLY A 290 -5.48 -28.59 -37.41
CA GLY A 290 -4.54 -28.11 -36.40
C GLY A 290 -3.59 -29.19 -35.87
N GLU A 291 -2.43 -28.74 -35.37
CA GLU A 291 -1.46 -29.56 -34.66
C GLU A 291 -1.72 -29.49 -33.15
N ARG A 292 -1.69 -30.65 -32.49
CA ARG A 292 -1.91 -30.77 -31.05
C ARG A 292 -0.65 -31.35 -30.42
N THR A 293 -0.03 -30.58 -29.54
CA THR A 293 1.10 -31.01 -28.74
C THR A 293 0.73 -30.87 -27.27
N GLY A 294 1.14 -31.84 -26.44
CA GLY A 294 0.82 -31.84 -25.01
C GLY A 294 1.36 -30.57 -24.34
N ALA A 295 0.49 -29.80 -23.71
CA ALA A 295 0.83 -28.51 -23.12
C ALA A 295 0.09 -28.37 -21.78
N VAL A 296 0.81 -28.63 -20.69
CA VAL A 296 0.22 -28.64 -19.34
C VAL A 296 0.28 -27.25 -18.72
N VAL A 297 -0.88 -26.72 -18.30
CA VAL A 297 -1.01 -25.44 -17.58
C VAL A 297 -1.67 -25.62 -16.21
N GLN A 298 -1.40 -24.70 -15.29
CA GLN A 298 -2.08 -24.65 -13.99
C GLN A 298 -3.37 -23.83 -14.11
N GLY A 299 -4.52 -24.50 -14.15
CA GLY A 299 -5.81 -23.84 -14.37
C GLY A 299 -7.01 -24.68 -13.94
N ASN A 300 -8.19 -24.15 -14.17
CA ASN A 300 -9.44 -24.90 -13.99
C ASN A 300 -9.84 -25.51 -15.33
N GLY A 301 -9.86 -26.83 -15.41
CA GLY A 301 -10.13 -27.56 -16.67
C GLY A 301 -11.47 -27.21 -17.29
N VAL A 302 -12.53 -27.04 -16.49
CA VAL A 302 -13.88 -26.70 -16.98
C VAL A 302 -13.90 -25.31 -17.61
N LEU A 303 -13.22 -24.34 -17.00
CA LEU A 303 -13.13 -22.97 -17.56
C LEU A 303 -12.31 -22.94 -18.84
N LEU A 304 -11.19 -23.68 -18.89
CA LEU A 304 -10.35 -23.79 -20.09
C LEU A 304 -11.11 -24.46 -21.25
N GLU A 305 -11.86 -25.54 -20.97
CA GLU A 305 -12.73 -26.19 -21.94
C GLU A 305 -13.81 -25.25 -22.47
N ARG A 306 -14.44 -24.46 -21.60
CA ARG A 306 -15.44 -23.47 -22.01
C ARG A 306 -14.85 -22.37 -22.90
N ILE A 307 -13.65 -21.88 -22.60
CA ILE A 307 -12.95 -20.90 -23.44
C ILE A 307 -12.63 -21.49 -24.82
N ALA A 308 -12.03 -22.69 -24.84
CA ALA A 308 -11.70 -23.36 -26.09
C ALA A 308 -12.95 -23.60 -26.96
N LEU A 309 -14.03 -24.09 -26.36
CA LEU A 309 -15.31 -24.29 -27.05
C LEU A 309 -15.85 -22.98 -27.63
N ASN A 310 -15.89 -21.90 -26.85
CA ASN A 310 -16.37 -20.60 -27.31
C ASN A 310 -15.55 -20.08 -28.50
N LEU A 311 -14.23 -20.25 -28.48
CA LEU A 311 -13.34 -19.83 -29.57
C LEU A 311 -13.59 -20.65 -30.84
N VAL A 312 -13.69 -21.98 -30.71
CA VAL A 312 -13.94 -22.88 -31.85
C VAL A 312 -15.33 -22.63 -32.44
N GLN A 313 -16.37 -22.51 -31.61
CA GLN A 313 -17.73 -22.21 -32.07
C GLN A 313 -17.81 -20.85 -32.77
N ASN A 314 -17.11 -19.83 -32.26
CA ASN A 314 -17.03 -18.54 -32.95
C ASN A 314 -16.34 -18.68 -34.32
N ALA A 315 -15.23 -19.43 -34.40
CA ALA A 315 -14.52 -19.63 -35.67
C ALA A 315 -15.34 -20.44 -36.70
N VAL A 316 -16.25 -21.30 -36.25
CA VAL A 316 -17.17 -22.03 -37.14
C VAL A 316 -18.33 -21.14 -37.60
N ARG A 317 -18.73 -20.15 -36.79
CA ARG A 317 -19.88 -19.27 -37.07
C ARG A 317 -19.55 -18.06 -37.93
N TYR A 318 -18.35 -17.50 -37.81
CA TYR A 318 -17.92 -16.23 -38.40
C TYR A 318 -16.68 -16.43 -39.26
#